data_AF-A0A963Y217-F1
#
_entry.id   AF-A0A963Y217-F1
#
_cell.length_a   1.000
_cell.length_b   1.000
_cell.length_c   1.000
_cell.angle_alpha   90.00
_cell.angle_beta   90.00
_cell.angle_gamma   90.00
#
_symmetry.space_group_name_H-M   'P 1'
#
loop_
_entity.id
_entity.type
_entity.pdbx_description
1 polymer ?
#
loop_
_entity_poly.entity_id
_entity_poly.type
_entity_poly.pdbx_seq_one_letter_code
_entity_poly.pdbx_strand_id
1 'polypeptide(L)'
;MSFFKKLKDKLFKSSSKLEEGLEAIVAEGAEEEAPFRPDSAGEAQAETPADLDEGPAIADAPTERAPAPVTPTVAEPPAPIAPPEPKPQPSPVVAPKAPAEAAPRTTAPSAPAPTEGDKPAKPGLIGRLFGRTPETAEPRRVLDDAMLESLEELLIQSDMGVDTALRVAANLAEGRMGRKLSVSEIKGLLAAEIARIMEPVARPLPLYPTKPQVVLVVGVNGSGKTTTIGKLASQFRAAGKKVVIAAGDTFRAAAVEQLQVWGERAGVPVMTAPEGSDPASLAFDAMTRASEEGADLLLIDTAGRLQNRQDLMEELA
;
A
#
# COMPACT_ATOMS: atom_id res chain seq x y z
N MET A 1 -15.86 -5.37 19.57
CA MET A 1 -14.72 -6.31 19.43
C MET A 1 -14.55 -6.88 18.02
N SER A 2 -15.50 -7.62 17.43
CA SER A 2 -15.29 -8.38 16.17
C SER A 2 -14.80 -7.54 14.96
N PHE A 3 -15.36 -6.35 14.73
CA PHE A 3 -14.97 -5.50 13.58
C PHE A 3 -13.52 -5.04 13.61
N PHE A 4 -13.05 -4.52 14.76
CA PHE A 4 -11.66 -4.09 14.93
C PHE A 4 -10.68 -5.26 14.82
N LYS A 5 -11.06 -6.45 15.31
CA LYS A 5 -10.26 -7.66 15.10
C LYS A 5 -10.15 -8.00 13.60
N LYS A 6 -11.27 -8.11 12.88
CA LYS A 6 -11.27 -8.35 11.42
C LYS A 6 -10.51 -7.29 10.62
N LEU A 7 -10.56 -6.02 11.04
CA LEU A 7 -9.81 -4.94 10.41
C LEU A 7 -8.30 -5.07 10.68
N LYS A 8 -7.91 -5.38 11.92
CA LYS A 8 -6.52 -5.66 12.29
C LYS A 8 -6.01 -6.88 11.51
N ASP A 9 -6.71 -8.01 11.59
CA ASP A 9 -6.35 -9.25 10.89
C ASP A 9 -6.22 -9.02 9.37
N LYS A 10 -7.06 -8.17 8.76
CA LYS A 10 -6.97 -7.82 7.33
C LYS A 10 -5.83 -6.86 6.99
N LEU A 11 -5.51 -5.89 7.86
CA LEU A 11 -4.39 -4.95 7.68
C LEU A 11 -3.04 -5.64 7.87
N PHE A 12 -2.93 -6.57 8.82
CA PHE A 12 -1.68 -7.27 9.12
C PHE A 12 -1.51 -8.59 8.36
N LYS A 13 -2.46 -9.01 7.50
CA LYS A 13 -2.33 -10.24 6.69
C LYS A 13 -1.15 -10.22 5.70
N SER A 14 -0.75 -9.06 5.20
CA SER A 14 0.49 -8.94 4.40
C SER A 14 1.74 -9.06 5.29
N SER A 15 1.70 -8.40 6.46
CA SER A 15 2.77 -8.49 7.47
C SER A 15 2.99 -9.92 7.98
N SER A 16 1.93 -10.72 8.17
CA SER A 16 2.07 -12.12 8.63
C SER A 16 2.65 -13.01 7.54
N LYS A 17 2.26 -12.82 6.26
CA LYS A 17 2.87 -13.52 5.13
C LYS A 17 4.37 -13.22 4.97
N LEU A 18 4.76 -11.96 5.12
CA LEU A 18 6.17 -11.56 5.09
C LEU A 18 6.95 -12.19 6.27
N GLU A 19 6.34 -12.25 7.45
CA GLU A 19 6.92 -12.87 8.64
C GLU A 19 7.08 -14.39 8.48
N GLU A 20 6.01 -15.09 8.09
CA GLU A 20 5.99 -16.53 7.77
C GLU A 20 6.99 -16.88 6.64
N GLY A 21 7.07 -16.06 5.59
CA GLY A 21 8.00 -16.26 4.47
C GLY A 21 9.46 -16.05 4.85
N LEU A 22 9.77 -15.02 5.66
CA LEU A 22 11.12 -14.80 6.18
C LEU A 22 11.56 -15.93 7.11
N GLU A 23 10.67 -16.45 7.94
CA GLU A 23 10.94 -17.61 8.80
C GLU A 23 11.20 -18.87 7.98
N ALA A 24 10.43 -19.14 6.93
CA ALA A 24 10.66 -20.25 6.01
C ALA A 24 12.04 -20.15 5.32
N ILE A 25 12.35 -19.00 4.72
CA ILE A 25 13.64 -18.75 4.04
C ILE A 25 14.81 -19.01 5.00
N VAL A 26 14.75 -18.51 6.24
CA VAL A 26 15.84 -18.70 7.21
C VAL A 26 15.90 -20.15 7.74
N ALA A 27 14.77 -20.84 7.87
CA ALA A 27 14.72 -22.23 8.34
C ALA A 27 15.33 -23.20 7.32
N GLU A 28 15.03 -23.07 6.03
CA GLU A 28 15.53 -23.95 4.95
C GLU A 28 17.06 -24.09 4.97
N GLY A 29 17.78 -22.96 5.13
CA GLY A 29 19.25 -22.95 5.18
C GLY A 29 19.84 -23.17 6.59
N ALA A 30 19.02 -23.38 7.61
CA ALA A 30 19.46 -23.71 8.96
C ALA A 30 19.48 -25.23 9.21
N GLU A 31 18.71 -26.02 8.47
CA GLU A 31 18.67 -27.48 8.62
C GLU A 31 19.88 -28.20 7.97
N GLU A 32 20.56 -27.58 7.00
CA GLU A 32 21.74 -28.15 6.35
C GLU A 32 23.00 -28.17 7.25
N GLU A 33 23.06 -27.37 8.32
CA GLU A 33 24.17 -27.36 9.30
C GLU A 33 23.95 -28.28 10.51
N ALA A 34 23.48 -29.51 10.27
CA ALA A 34 23.59 -30.57 11.28
C ALA A 34 25.08 -30.89 11.58
N PRO A 35 25.50 -31.05 12.85
CA PRO A 35 26.93 -31.14 13.19
C PRO A 35 27.59 -32.40 12.62
N PHE A 36 28.65 -32.18 11.83
CA PHE A 36 29.52 -33.22 11.27
C PHE A 36 30.00 -34.20 12.35
N ARG A 37 29.62 -35.47 12.23
CA ARG A 37 30.18 -36.58 13.01
C ARG A 37 31.38 -37.14 12.25
N PRO A 38 32.60 -37.17 12.83
CA PRO A 38 33.72 -37.84 12.20
C PRO A 38 33.62 -39.37 12.29
N ASP A 39 34.34 -40.01 11.36
CA ASP A 39 34.77 -41.41 11.32
C ASP A 39 33.72 -42.51 11.01
N SER A 40 33.79 -43.04 9.79
CA SER A 40 34.58 -44.27 9.60
C SER A 40 35.14 -44.37 8.16
N ALA A 41 36.39 -44.80 8.03
CA ALA A 41 37.06 -45.01 6.74
C ALA A 41 36.60 -46.33 6.10
N GLY A 42 36.58 -46.39 4.75
CA GLY A 42 36.11 -47.57 4.03
C GLY A 42 36.31 -47.51 2.51
N GLU A 43 37.59 -47.52 2.10
CA GLU A 43 38.15 -48.01 0.82
C GLU A 43 37.61 -47.50 -0.55
N ALA A 44 38.56 -47.21 -1.44
CA ALA A 44 38.30 -46.72 -2.80
C ALA A 44 38.36 -47.86 -3.83
N GLN A 45 37.54 -47.76 -4.87
CA GLN A 45 37.83 -48.34 -6.18
C GLN A 45 37.53 -47.30 -7.27
N ALA A 46 38.40 -47.25 -8.27
CA ALA A 46 38.34 -46.30 -9.39
C ALA A 46 38.36 -47.09 -10.70
N GLU A 47 37.48 -46.75 -11.63
CA GLU A 47 37.53 -47.24 -13.02
C GLU A 47 37.18 -46.12 -14.02
N THR A 48 38.11 -45.90 -14.96
CA THR A 48 37.99 -45.15 -16.22
C THR A 48 39.16 -45.58 -17.12
N PRO A 49 39.15 -45.34 -18.45
CA PRO A 49 38.02 -45.31 -19.40
C PRO A 49 38.32 -46.20 -20.65
N ALA A 50 37.46 -46.17 -21.69
CA ALA A 50 37.79 -46.70 -23.02
C ALA A 50 37.05 -45.96 -24.17
N ASP A 51 37.73 -45.01 -24.81
CA ASP A 51 38.22 -45.06 -26.22
C ASP A 51 37.67 -46.18 -27.15
N LEU A 52 37.42 -46.01 -28.47
CA LEU A 52 37.95 -45.06 -29.48
C LEU A 52 37.12 -45.06 -30.82
N ASP A 53 37.19 -43.94 -31.57
CA ASP A 53 37.02 -43.70 -33.05
C ASP A 53 35.77 -44.26 -33.82
N GLU A 54 35.48 -44.02 -35.12
CA GLU A 54 36.11 -43.28 -36.26
C GLU A 54 35.13 -42.25 -36.92
N GLY A 55 35.65 -41.39 -37.83
CA GLY A 55 34.88 -40.64 -38.86
C GLY A 55 34.75 -41.39 -40.21
N PRO A 56 34.39 -40.77 -41.38
CA PRO A 56 34.71 -39.39 -41.77
C PRO A 56 33.62 -38.59 -42.58
N ALA A 57 34.03 -37.36 -42.95
CA ALA A 57 33.54 -36.32 -43.89
C ALA A 57 32.58 -36.70 -45.07
N ILE A 58 31.92 -35.79 -45.83
CA ILE A 58 32.34 -34.52 -46.46
C ILE A 58 31.14 -33.53 -46.67
N ALA A 59 31.47 -32.25 -46.82
CA ALA A 59 30.69 -31.05 -47.19
C ALA A 59 29.44 -31.18 -48.10
N ASP A 60 28.47 -30.26 -47.93
CA ASP A 60 28.34 -29.12 -48.87
C ASP A 60 27.49 -27.97 -48.31
N ALA A 61 27.79 -26.74 -48.73
CA ALA A 61 26.97 -25.55 -48.51
C ALA A 61 26.59 -24.94 -49.87
N PRO A 62 25.36 -24.42 -50.04
CA PRO A 62 25.29 -23.08 -50.61
C PRO A 62 24.16 -22.17 -50.10
N THR A 63 24.55 -20.92 -49.84
CA THR A 63 23.89 -19.69 -50.32
C THR A 63 22.56 -19.24 -49.71
N GLU A 64 22.73 -18.25 -48.83
CA GLU A 64 21.83 -17.15 -48.48
C GLU A 64 20.88 -16.66 -49.60
N ARG A 65 19.58 -16.55 -49.29
CA ARG A 65 18.58 -15.84 -50.11
C ARG A 65 17.90 -14.75 -49.29
N ALA A 66 18.09 -13.49 -49.69
CA ALA A 66 17.40 -12.36 -49.09
C ALA A 66 15.88 -12.42 -49.38
N PRO A 67 15.01 -12.10 -48.39
CA PRO A 67 13.58 -11.97 -48.62
C PRO A 67 13.24 -10.66 -49.35
N ALA A 68 12.32 -10.73 -50.31
CA ALA A 68 11.78 -9.54 -51.00
C ALA A 68 10.82 -8.74 -50.10
N PRO A 69 10.70 -7.42 -50.27
CA PRO A 69 9.85 -6.58 -49.42
C PRO A 69 8.36 -6.78 -49.71
N VAL A 70 7.59 -7.15 -48.69
CA VAL A 70 6.12 -7.15 -48.74
C VAL A 70 5.58 -5.77 -48.37
N THR A 71 4.83 -5.16 -49.29
CA THR A 71 4.11 -3.91 -49.04
C THR A 71 2.89 -4.16 -48.13
N PRO A 72 2.69 -3.38 -47.05
CA PRO A 72 1.51 -3.54 -46.21
C PRO A 72 0.26 -2.97 -46.89
N THR A 73 -0.74 -3.82 -47.12
CA THR A 73 -2.09 -3.39 -47.49
C THR A 73 -2.74 -2.71 -46.29
N VAL A 74 -3.18 -1.47 -46.46
CA VAL A 74 -3.97 -0.75 -45.44
C VAL A 74 -5.37 -1.37 -45.37
N ALA A 75 -5.73 -1.92 -44.21
CA ALA A 75 -7.08 -2.36 -43.92
C ALA A 75 -7.93 -1.18 -43.44
N GLU A 76 -9.14 -1.05 -43.97
CA GLU A 76 -10.11 -0.02 -43.60
C GLU A 76 -10.74 -0.34 -42.22
N PRO A 77 -10.91 0.64 -41.32
CA PRO A 77 -11.45 0.39 -39.98
C PRO A 77 -12.96 0.08 -40.02
N PRO A 78 -13.45 -0.89 -39.22
CA PRO A 78 -14.88 -1.22 -39.18
C PRO A 78 -15.72 -0.12 -38.52
N ALA A 79 -16.97 0.02 -38.96
CA ALA A 79 -17.90 1.05 -38.48
C ALA A 79 -18.28 0.85 -36.99
N PRO A 80 -18.61 1.93 -36.24
CA PRO A 80 -18.95 1.83 -34.82
C PRO A 80 -20.26 1.06 -34.57
N ILE A 81 -20.20 0.10 -33.64
CA ILE A 81 -21.39 -0.59 -33.12
C ILE A 81 -22.03 0.28 -32.04
N ALA A 82 -23.33 0.55 -32.15
CA ALA A 82 -24.06 1.37 -31.17
C ALA A 82 -24.15 0.66 -29.80
N PRO A 83 -24.04 1.40 -28.67
CA PRO A 83 -24.17 0.82 -27.34
C PRO A 83 -25.63 0.39 -27.06
N PRO A 84 -25.85 -0.73 -26.33
CA PRO A 84 -27.19 -1.20 -26.00
C PRO A 84 -27.88 -0.31 -24.95
N GLU A 85 -29.18 -0.13 -25.10
CA GLU A 85 -30.00 0.68 -24.18
C GLU A 85 -30.04 0.09 -22.75
N PRO A 86 -29.96 0.93 -21.71
CA PRO A 86 -30.00 0.48 -20.33
C PRO A 86 -31.43 0.07 -19.92
N LYS A 87 -31.58 -1.17 -19.44
CA LYS A 87 -32.84 -1.65 -18.83
C LYS A 87 -33.12 -0.92 -17.51
N PRO A 88 -34.37 -0.53 -17.22
CA PRO A 88 -34.71 0.21 -16.01
C PRO A 88 -34.48 -0.62 -14.74
N GLN A 89 -33.83 -0.03 -13.74
CA GLN A 89 -33.71 -0.61 -12.40
C GLN A 89 -34.94 -0.25 -11.55
N PRO A 90 -35.43 -1.16 -10.68
CA PRO A 90 -36.59 -0.89 -9.83
C PRO A 90 -36.27 0.08 -8.68
N SER A 91 -37.23 0.95 -8.37
CA SER A 91 -37.14 1.96 -7.32
C SER A 91 -36.98 1.35 -5.91
N PRO A 92 -36.25 2.00 -4.97
CA PRO A 92 -36.12 1.49 -3.61
C PRO A 92 -37.43 1.51 -2.82
N VAL A 93 -37.70 0.43 -2.08
CA VAL A 93 -38.84 0.33 -1.16
C VAL A 93 -38.60 1.21 0.06
N VAL A 94 -39.57 2.08 0.37
CA VAL A 94 -39.53 2.95 1.57
C VAL A 94 -39.81 2.13 2.83
N ALA A 95 -38.86 2.07 3.76
CA ALA A 95 -39.08 1.55 5.10
C ALA A 95 -39.64 2.65 6.03
N PRO A 96 -40.64 2.35 6.89
CA PRO A 96 -41.31 3.37 7.71
C PRO A 96 -40.47 3.84 8.92
N LYS A 97 -40.63 5.12 9.28
CA LYS A 97 -40.07 5.71 10.52
C LYS A 97 -40.74 5.13 11.77
N ALA A 98 -39.95 4.90 12.81
CA ALA A 98 -40.43 4.80 14.20
C ALA A 98 -40.11 6.10 14.99
N PRO A 99 -40.86 6.45 16.05
CA PRO A 99 -40.75 7.76 16.70
C PRO A 99 -39.60 7.86 17.71
N ALA A 100 -39.25 9.10 18.07
CA ALA A 100 -38.32 9.40 19.15
C ALA A 100 -39.01 9.37 20.53
N GLU A 101 -38.29 8.93 21.56
CA GLU A 101 -38.68 9.06 22.97
C GLU A 101 -37.51 9.60 23.80
N ALA A 102 -37.83 10.30 24.89
CA ALA A 102 -36.90 11.18 25.61
C ALA A 102 -36.11 10.49 26.73
N ALA A 103 -35.04 11.16 27.18
CA ALA A 103 -34.06 10.66 28.15
C ALA A 103 -34.62 10.46 29.58
N PRO A 104 -33.82 9.79 30.44
CA PRO A 104 -33.30 10.52 31.60
C PRO A 104 -31.77 10.51 31.71
N ARG A 105 -31.23 11.57 32.29
CA ARG A 105 -29.80 11.72 32.59
C ARG A 105 -29.41 10.83 33.77
N THR A 106 -28.34 10.06 33.66
CA THR A 106 -27.69 9.37 34.78
C THR A 106 -26.34 10.00 35.10
N THR A 107 -26.03 10.08 36.39
CA THR A 107 -24.88 10.78 36.97
C THR A 107 -23.58 9.98 36.84
N ALA A 108 -22.48 10.67 36.54
CA ALA A 108 -21.15 10.06 36.50
C ALA A 108 -20.65 9.67 37.91
N PRO A 109 -20.09 8.46 38.11
CA PRO A 109 -19.37 8.11 39.33
C PRO A 109 -18.03 8.85 39.43
N SER A 110 -17.72 9.38 40.60
CA SER A 110 -16.42 10.02 40.89
C SER A 110 -15.30 8.98 41.01
N ALA A 111 -14.10 9.32 40.54
CA ALA A 111 -12.91 8.49 40.72
C ALA A 111 -12.39 8.59 42.17
N PRO A 112 -11.94 7.49 42.79
CA PRO A 112 -11.25 7.54 44.07
C PRO A 112 -9.78 7.97 43.92
N ALA A 113 -9.29 8.72 44.91
CA ALA A 113 -7.88 9.11 45.03
C ALA A 113 -6.99 7.91 45.44
N PRO A 114 -5.67 7.94 45.14
CA PRO A 114 -4.78 6.81 45.40
C PRO A 114 -4.40 6.70 46.88
N THR A 115 -4.41 5.49 47.42
CA THR A 115 -3.80 5.12 48.70
C THR A 115 -2.35 4.69 48.50
N GLU A 116 -1.45 5.20 49.33
CA GLU A 116 -0.05 4.75 49.41
C GLU A 116 0.05 3.31 49.94
N GLY A 117 1.06 2.56 49.46
CA GLY A 117 1.56 1.38 50.15
C GLY A 117 1.57 0.09 49.34
N ASP A 118 2.51 -0.05 48.40
CA ASP A 118 3.44 -1.19 48.49
C ASP A 118 4.74 -0.95 47.70
N LYS A 119 5.87 -1.43 48.24
CA LYS A 119 7.19 -1.28 47.59
C LYS A 119 7.53 -2.52 46.76
N PRO A 120 7.88 -2.41 45.47
CA PRO A 120 8.31 -3.58 44.72
C PRO A 120 9.65 -4.09 45.25
N ALA A 121 9.68 -5.35 45.69
CA ALA A 121 10.90 -6.02 46.09
C ALA A 121 11.85 -6.14 44.89
N LYS A 122 13.06 -5.60 45.02
CA LYS A 122 14.10 -5.71 43.98
C LYS A 122 14.56 -7.17 43.88
N PRO A 123 14.62 -7.78 42.69
CA PRO A 123 15.14 -9.15 42.55
C PRO A 123 16.61 -9.20 42.97
N GLY A 124 16.92 -10.11 43.88
CA GLY A 124 18.25 -10.27 44.46
C GLY A 124 19.32 -10.66 43.44
N LEU A 125 20.57 -10.35 43.75
CA LEU A 125 21.73 -10.52 42.85
C LEU A 125 21.86 -11.93 42.26
N ILE A 126 21.48 -12.95 43.02
CA ILE A 126 21.55 -14.38 42.64
C ILE A 126 20.54 -14.71 41.52
N GLY A 127 19.34 -14.11 41.53
CA GLY A 127 18.32 -14.31 40.49
C GLY A 127 18.74 -13.75 39.12
N ARG A 128 19.66 -12.78 39.09
CA ARG A 128 20.25 -12.25 37.84
C ARG A 128 21.37 -13.14 37.28
N LEU A 129 21.92 -14.05 38.08
CA LEU A 129 23.02 -14.92 37.69
C LEU A 129 22.55 -16.32 37.26
N PHE A 130 21.48 -16.84 37.89
CA PHE A 130 20.89 -18.15 37.56
C PHE A 130 19.59 -18.06 36.72
N GLY A 131 19.09 -16.86 36.44
CA GLY A 131 17.83 -16.63 35.70
C GLY A 131 17.97 -16.46 34.18
N ARG A 132 19.18 -16.52 33.61
CA ARG A 132 19.36 -16.64 32.16
C ARG A 132 19.19 -18.10 31.76
N THR A 133 17.95 -18.49 31.46
CA THR A 133 17.77 -19.39 30.31
C THR A 133 18.56 -18.81 29.15
N PRO A 134 19.36 -19.61 28.42
CA PRO A 134 19.91 -19.13 27.16
C PRO A 134 18.71 -18.70 26.30
N GLU A 135 18.70 -17.46 25.84
CA GLU A 135 17.85 -17.11 24.71
C GLU A 135 18.22 -18.10 23.61
N THR A 136 17.28 -18.94 23.21
CA THR A 136 17.46 -19.88 22.10
C THR A 136 17.89 -19.05 20.90
N ALA A 137 19.15 -19.19 20.51
CA ALA A 137 19.75 -18.34 19.50
C ALA A 137 18.90 -18.41 18.23
N GLU A 138 18.44 -17.25 17.77
CA GLU A 138 17.58 -17.15 16.59
C GLU A 138 18.29 -17.84 15.40
N PRO A 139 17.58 -18.71 14.65
CA PRO A 139 18.17 -19.39 13.50
C PRO A 139 18.73 -18.38 12.51
N ARG A 140 19.82 -18.77 11.84
CA ARG A 140 20.52 -17.92 10.87
C ARG A 140 20.84 -18.71 9.60
N ARG A 141 20.57 -18.11 8.45
CA ARG A 141 20.95 -18.62 7.13
C ARG A 141 22.07 -17.75 6.53
N VAL A 142 22.95 -18.35 5.74
CA VAL A 142 23.97 -17.61 4.97
C VAL A 142 23.27 -16.80 3.89
N LEU A 143 23.60 -15.51 3.77
CA LEU A 143 23.16 -14.68 2.65
C LEU A 143 23.94 -15.07 1.39
N ASP A 144 23.35 -16.00 0.64
CA ASP A 144 23.78 -16.49 -0.67
C ASP A 144 22.79 -16.05 -1.76
N ASP A 145 23.11 -16.38 -3.03
CA ASP A 145 22.30 -15.97 -4.18
C ASP A 145 20.88 -16.58 -4.13
N ALA A 146 20.73 -17.82 -3.63
CA ALA A 146 19.44 -18.49 -3.49
C ALA A 146 18.56 -17.87 -2.39
N MET A 147 19.16 -17.43 -1.29
CA MET A 147 18.48 -16.66 -0.25
C MET A 147 18.04 -15.30 -0.77
N LEU A 148 18.85 -14.63 -1.59
CA LEU A 148 18.49 -13.35 -2.22
C LEU A 148 17.35 -13.49 -3.21
N GLU A 149 17.38 -14.50 -4.09
CA GLU A 149 16.28 -14.80 -5.03
C GLU A 149 14.97 -15.05 -4.27
N SER A 150 15.03 -15.83 -3.19
CA SER A 150 13.87 -16.12 -2.33
C SER A 150 13.33 -14.87 -1.61
N LEU A 151 14.23 -13.97 -1.15
CA LEU A 151 13.86 -12.68 -0.57
C LEU A 151 13.24 -11.75 -1.60
N GLU A 152 13.74 -11.71 -2.83
CA GLU A 152 13.18 -10.93 -3.93
C GLU A 152 11.77 -11.40 -4.28
N GLU A 153 11.56 -12.71 -4.45
CA GLU A 153 10.24 -13.26 -4.76
C GLU A 153 9.24 -12.93 -3.64
N LEU A 154 9.63 -13.09 -2.37
CA LEU A 154 8.79 -12.74 -1.22
C LEU A 154 8.40 -11.25 -1.21
N LEU A 155 9.33 -10.36 -1.58
CA LEU A 155 9.07 -8.93 -1.71
C LEU A 155 8.12 -8.61 -2.88
N ILE A 156 8.26 -9.29 -4.03
CA ILE A 156 7.34 -9.18 -5.17
C ILE A 156 5.93 -9.64 -4.78
N GLN A 157 5.81 -10.80 -4.11
CA GLN A 157 4.54 -11.35 -3.61
C GLN A 157 3.86 -10.44 -2.55
N SER A 158 4.56 -9.44 -2.02
CA SER A 158 4.04 -8.45 -1.07
C SER A 158 3.53 -7.14 -1.71
N ASP A 159 3.32 -7.13 -3.03
CA ASP A 159 2.90 -5.99 -3.86
C ASP A 159 3.95 -4.85 -3.98
N MET A 160 5.25 -5.10 -3.72
CA MET A 160 6.29 -4.07 -3.79
C MET A 160 6.72 -3.71 -5.23
N GLY A 161 6.42 -4.60 -6.19
CA GLY A 161 6.80 -4.47 -7.60
C GLY A 161 8.25 -4.88 -7.89
N VAL A 162 8.49 -5.39 -9.10
CA VAL A 162 9.75 -6.04 -9.52
C VAL A 162 10.95 -5.10 -9.38
N ASP A 163 10.91 -3.91 -9.97
CA ASP A 163 12.03 -2.96 -9.95
C ASP A 163 12.44 -2.54 -8.52
N THR A 164 11.46 -2.39 -7.63
CA THR A 164 11.70 -2.06 -6.22
C THR A 164 12.28 -3.26 -5.47
N ALA A 165 11.76 -4.47 -5.70
CA ALA A 165 12.23 -5.69 -5.07
C ALA A 165 13.69 -5.98 -5.43
N LEU A 166 14.03 -5.99 -6.72
CA LEU A 166 15.40 -6.10 -7.23
C LEU A 166 16.35 -5.11 -6.54
N ARG A 167 15.95 -3.84 -6.48
CA ARG A 167 16.76 -2.77 -5.86
C ARG A 167 16.97 -2.98 -4.36
N VAL A 168 15.93 -3.39 -3.63
CA VAL A 168 16.00 -3.65 -2.19
C VAL A 168 16.87 -4.88 -1.91
N ALA A 169 16.71 -5.97 -2.66
CA ALA A 169 17.52 -7.19 -2.54
C ALA A 169 19.01 -6.91 -2.83
N ALA A 170 19.31 -6.20 -3.91
CA ALA A 170 20.70 -5.83 -4.26
C ALA A 170 21.38 -4.96 -3.19
N ASN A 171 20.69 -3.97 -2.62
CA ASN A 171 21.25 -3.12 -1.56
C ASN A 171 21.38 -3.86 -0.21
N LEU A 172 20.57 -4.91 0.02
CA LEU A 172 20.72 -5.81 1.15
C LEU A 172 21.95 -6.72 0.97
N ALA A 173 22.18 -7.25 -0.23
CA ALA A 173 23.34 -8.05 -0.59
C ALA A 173 24.68 -7.30 -0.45
N GLU A 174 24.70 -6.00 -0.76
CA GLU A 174 25.90 -5.18 -0.83
C GLU A 174 26.75 -5.27 0.47
N GLY A 175 27.98 -5.79 0.35
CA GLY A 175 28.90 -5.98 1.47
C GLY A 175 28.48 -7.03 2.52
N ARG A 176 27.40 -7.78 2.29
CA ARG A 176 26.81 -8.75 3.23
C ARG A 176 26.74 -10.20 2.72
N MET A 177 27.03 -10.45 1.44
CA MET A 177 27.19 -11.81 0.91
C MET A 177 28.08 -12.68 1.80
N GLY A 178 27.67 -13.93 2.01
CA GLY A 178 28.34 -14.90 2.87
C GLY A 178 28.17 -14.68 4.38
N ARG A 179 27.47 -13.63 4.84
CA ARG A 179 27.16 -13.43 6.27
C ARG A 179 25.95 -14.25 6.68
N LYS A 180 25.99 -14.85 7.88
CA LYS A 180 24.84 -15.50 8.49
C LYS A 180 23.90 -14.45 9.10
N LEU A 181 22.67 -14.38 8.60
CA LEU A 181 21.64 -13.44 9.03
C LEU A 181 20.43 -14.18 9.62
N SER A 182 19.89 -13.60 10.69
CA SER A 182 18.64 -14.02 11.34
C SER A 182 17.43 -13.24 10.77
N VAL A 183 16.22 -13.73 11.03
CA VAL A 183 14.97 -13.06 10.60
C VAL A 183 14.90 -11.63 11.13
N SER A 184 15.28 -11.40 12.38
CA SER A 184 15.32 -10.07 13.01
C SER A 184 16.33 -9.12 12.34
N GLU A 185 17.51 -9.61 11.98
CA GLU A 185 18.52 -8.84 11.23
C GLU A 185 18.03 -8.48 9.83
N ILE A 186 17.40 -9.42 9.11
CA ILE A 186 16.83 -9.17 7.78
C ILE A 186 15.70 -8.13 7.86
N LYS A 187 14.77 -8.26 8.82
CA LYS A 187 13.71 -7.27 9.07
C LYS A 187 14.29 -5.87 9.34
N GLY A 188 15.38 -5.79 10.12
CA GLY A 188 16.08 -4.52 10.38
C GLY A 188 16.72 -3.90 9.13
N LEU A 189 17.36 -4.72 8.29
CA LEU A 189 17.97 -4.26 7.03
C LEU A 189 16.90 -3.79 6.02
N LEU A 190 15.82 -4.57 5.84
CA LEU A 190 14.69 -4.21 4.98
C LEU A 190 14.02 -2.92 5.45
N ALA A 191 13.77 -2.75 6.76
CA ALA A 191 13.17 -1.54 7.30
C ALA A 191 14.05 -0.30 7.07
N ALA A 192 15.37 -0.42 7.23
CA ALA A 192 16.30 0.67 6.97
C ALA A 192 16.33 1.08 5.48
N GLU A 193 16.32 0.09 4.58
CA GLU A 193 16.33 0.34 3.13
C GLU A 193 15.00 0.93 2.63
N ILE A 194 13.85 0.41 3.09
CA ILE A 194 12.53 0.96 2.77
C ILE A 194 12.42 2.41 3.30
N ALA A 195 12.88 2.68 4.52
CA ALA A 195 12.92 4.04 5.06
C ALA A 195 13.77 4.98 4.18
N ARG A 196 14.95 4.53 3.73
CA ARG A 196 15.83 5.29 2.82
C ARG A 196 15.16 5.59 1.47
N ILE A 197 14.36 4.67 0.94
CA ILE A 197 13.59 4.86 -0.29
C ILE A 197 12.44 5.87 -0.08
N MET A 198 11.79 5.85 1.08
CA MET A 198 10.67 6.75 1.40
C MET A 198 11.10 8.17 1.79
N GLU A 199 12.26 8.36 2.40
CA GLU A 199 12.75 9.64 2.93
C GLU A 199 12.58 10.84 1.96
N PRO A 200 12.94 10.75 0.64
CA PRO A 200 12.84 11.91 -0.26
C PRO A 200 11.40 12.38 -0.52
N VAL A 201 10.41 11.50 -0.31
CA VAL A 201 8.98 11.74 -0.57
C VAL A 201 8.11 11.82 0.70
N ALA A 202 8.68 11.53 1.87
CA ALA A 202 8.01 11.58 3.18
C ALA A 202 7.78 13.02 3.70
N ARG A 203 7.21 13.89 2.85
CA ARG A 203 7.01 15.32 3.14
C ARG A 203 5.58 15.59 3.60
N PRO A 204 5.35 16.40 4.66
CA PRO A 204 4.01 16.83 5.03
C PRO A 204 3.40 17.72 3.94
N LEU A 205 2.06 17.78 3.88
CA LEU A 205 1.37 18.72 2.99
C LEU A 205 1.81 20.16 3.32
N PRO A 206 2.43 20.92 2.39
CA PRO A 206 2.85 22.27 2.66
C PRO A 206 1.65 23.19 2.89
N LEU A 207 1.76 24.07 3.89
CA LEU A 207 0.80 25.15 4.11
C LEU A 207 1.44 26.47 3.69
N TYR A 208 0.83 27.15 2.72
CA TYR A 208 1.34 28.40 2.15
C TYR A 208 0.76 29.63 2.88
N PRO A 209 1.43 30.80 2.84
CA PRO A 209 0.89 32.05 3.38
C PRO A 209 -0.32 32.58 2.61
N THR A 210 -0.42 32.29 1.31
CA THR A 210 -1.51 32.70 0.43
C THR A 210 -2.81 31.97 0.80
N LYS A 211 -3.91 32.73 0.91
CA LYS A 211 -5.22 32.22 1.30
C LYS A 211 -6.33 32.63 0.32
N PRO A 212 -7.35 31.79 0.11
CA PRO A 212 -7.43 30.40 0.56
C PRO A 212 -6.40 29.52 -0.18
N GLN A 213 -5.77 28.58 0.53
CA GLN A 213 -4.96 27.55 -0.13
C GLN A 213 -5.89 26.54 -0.78
N VAL A 214 -5.86 26.46 -2.11
CA VAL A 214 -6.67 25.51 -2.88
C VAL A 214 -5.99 24.14 -2.90
N VAL A 215 -6.77 23.08 -2.63
CA VAL A 215 -6.36 21.68 -2.71
C VAL A 215 -7.35 20.94 -3.59
N LEU A 216 -6.97 20.70 -4.85
CA LEU A 216 -7.72 19.89 -5.80
C LEU A 216 -7.42 18.40 -5.57
N VAL A 217 -8.44 17.59 -5.31
CA VAL A 217 -8.28 16.17 -4.98
C VAL A 217 -8.71 15.30 -6.17
N VAL A 218 -7.73 14.82 -6.92
CA VAL A 218 -7.92 14.03 -8.15
C VAL A 218 -7.70 12.53 -7.94
N GLY A 219 -8.15 11.71 -8.91
CA GLY A 219 -7.98 10.26 -8.92
C GLY A 219 -9.27 9.47 -9.22
N VAL A 220 -9.11 8.19 -9.51
CA VAL A 220 -10.21 7.32 -9.99
C VAL A 220 -11.31 7.08 -8.96
N ASN A 221 -12.49 6.66 -9.43
CA ASN A 221 -13.61 6.23 -8.60
C ASN A 221 -13.19 5.09 -7.66
N GLY A 222 -13.64 5.14 -6.41
CA GLY A 222 -13.30 4.15 -5.38
C GLY A 222 -11.94 4.33 -4.69
N SER A 223 -11.05 5.20 -5.19
CA SER A 223 -9.74 5.51 -4.54
C SER A 223 -9.85 6.18 -3.16
N GLY A 224 -11.03 6.70 -2.81
CA GLY A 224 -11.30 7.29 -1.49
C GLY A 224 -11.30 8.82 -1.41
N LYS A 225 -11.22 9.54 -2.54
CA LYS A 225 -11.18 11.04 -2.62
C LYS A 225 -12.10 11.76 -1.62
N THR A 226 -13.41 11.60 -1.78
CA THR A 226 -14.47 12.21 -0.94
C THR A 226 -14.28 11.90 0.56
N THR A 227 -13.84 10.69 0.89
CA THR A 227 -13.54 10.30 2.28
C THR A 227 -12.25 10.95 2.80
N THR A 228 -11.24 11.12 1.95
CA THR A 228 -9.99 11.81 2.27
C THR A 228 -10.23 13.30 2.46
N ILE A 229 -11.06 13.95 1.64
CA ILE A 229 -11.48 15.35 1.83
C ILE A 229 -12.16 15.53 3.19
N GLY A 230 -13.12 14.68 3.54
CA GLY A 230 -13.79 14.73 4.86
C GLY A 230 -12.81 14.56 6.04
N LYS A 231 -11.81 13.68 5.91
CA LYS A 231 -10.74 13.51 6.91
C LYS A 231 -9.85 14.76 7.01
N LEU A 232 -9.38 15.30 5.89
CA LEU A 232 -8.53 16.50 5.85
C LEU A 232 -9.28 17.71 6.40
N ALA A 233 -10.55 17.91 6.03
CA ALA A 233 -11.39 18.99 6.56
C ALA A 233 -11.54 18.91 8.09
N SER A 234 -11.79 17.71 8.62
CA SER A 234 -11.85 17.47 10.07
C SER A 234 -10.50 17.75 10.74
N GLN A 235 -9.39 17.27 10.18
CA GLN A 235 -8.03 17.49 10.71
C GLN A 235 -7.63 18.97 10.71
N PHE A 236 -7.89 19.70 9.62
CA PHE A 236 -7.56 21.13 9.53
C PHE A 236 -8.46 21.99 10.41
N ARG A 237 -9.77 21.70 10.52
CA ARG A 237 -10.65 22.38 11.48
C ARG A 237 -10.22 22.12 12.92
N ALA A 238 -9.83 20.88 13.26
CA ALA A 238 -9.28 20.56 14.58
C ALA A 238 -7.97 21.31 14.88
N ALA A 239 -7.17 21.61 13.85
CA ALA A 239 -6.01 22.50 13.91
C ALA A 239 -6.35 24.01 13.86
N GLY A 240 -7.63 24.37 14.04
CA GLY A 240 -8.09 25.77 14.09
C GLY A 240 -8.18 26.49 12.75
N LYS A 241 -8.09 25.78 11.61
CA LYS A 241 -8.19 26.38 10.28
C LYS A 241 -9.64 26.55 9.84
N LYS A 242 -9.95 27.67 9.16
CA LYS A 242 -11.20 27.84 8.43
C LYS A 242 -11.11 27.10 7.09
N VAL A 243 -11.90 26.04 6.94
CA VAL A 243 -11.94 25.22 5.72
C VAL A 243 -13.26 25.50 4.98
N VAL A 244 -13.22 25.44 3.65
CA VAL A 244 -14.41 25.34 2.78
C VAL A 244 -14.21 24.13 1.85
N ILE A 245 -15.29 23.45 1.48
CA ILE A 245 -15.27 22.32 0.55
C ILE A 245 -16.12 22.66 -0.68
N ALA A 246 -15.69 22.26 -1.88
CA ALA A 246 -16.48 22.28 -3.11
C ALA A 246 -16.70 20.84 -3.64
N ALA A 247 -17.95 20.49 -3.95
CA ALA A 247 -18.34 19.17 -4.42
C ALA A 247 -18.30 19.08 -5.96
N GLY A 248 -17.10 19.09 -6.55
CA GLY A 248 -16.91 19.07 -8.00
C GLY A 248 -17.16 17.72 -8.72
N ASP A 249 -17.47 16.63 -8.00
CA ASP A 249 -18.02 15.41 -8.62
C ASP A 249 -19.53 15.60 -8.95
N THR A 250 -19.84 16.60 -9.78
CA THR A 250 -21.20 17.07 -10.07
C THR A 250 -22.06 16.05 -10.80
N PHE A 251 -21.45 15.05 -11.43
CA PHE A 251 -22.13 13.96 -12.15
C PHE A 251 -22.63 12.83 -11.25
N ARG A 252 -22.30 12.84 -9.96
CA ARG A 252 -22.65 11.76 -9.03
C ARG A 252 -23.36 12.37 -7.83
N ALA A 253 -24.68 12.52 -7.89
CA ALA A 253 -25.49 13.05 -6.77
C ALA A 253 -25.13 12.39 -5.42
N ALA A 254 -24.97 11.06 -5.38
CA ALA A 254 -24.57 10.34 -4.18
C ALA A 254 -23.17 10.69 -3.64
N ALA A 255 -22.24 11.17 -4.48
CA ALA A 255 -20.94 11.67 -4.04
C ALA A 255 -21.07 13.06 -3.39
N VAL A 256 -21.91 13.93 -3.97
CA VAL A 256 -22.26 15.24 -3.41
C VAL A 256 -22.93 15.07 -2.03
N GLU A 257 -23.95 14.22 -1.92
CA GLU A 257 -24.61 13.89 -0.64
C GLU A 257 -23.63 13.32 0.39
N GLN A 258 -22.75 12.39 -0.02
CA GLN A 258 -21.73 11.83 0.85
C GLN A 258 -20.75 12.91 1.36
N LEU A 259 -20.37 13.86 0.51
CA LEU A 259 -19.48 14.96 0.88
C LEU A 259 -20.16 15.97 1.81
N GLN A 260 -21.44 16.27 1.59
CA GLN A 260 -22.27 17.08 2.50
C GLN A 260 -22.31 16.46 3.91
N VAL A 261 -22.56 15.15 4.03
CA VAL A 261 -22.54 14.43 5.32
C VAL A 261 -21.15 14.45 5.97
N TRP A 262 -20.07 14.40 5.18
CA TRP A 262 -18.71 14.60 5.71
C TRP A 262 -18.48 16.03 6.20
N GLY A 263 -18.95 17.05 5.47
CA GLY A 263 -18.87 18.45 5.86
C GLY A 263 -19.67 18.75 7.13
N GLU A 264 -20.89 18.22 7.26
CA GLU A 264 -21.71 18.34 8.48
C GLU A 264 -20.97 17.74 9.69
N ARG A 265 -20.48 16.49 9.57
CA ARG A 265 -19.69 15.82 10.63
C ARG A 265 -18.40 16.58 10.95
N ALA A 266 -17.74 17.13 9.94
CA ALA A 266 -16.56 17.96 10.11
C ALA A 266 -16.90 19.36 10.61
N GLY A 267 -18.16 19.82 10.58
CA GLY A 267 -18.57 21.20 10.84
C GLY A 267 -17.91 22.22 9.89
N VAL A 268 -17.86 21.89 8.60
CA VAL A 268 -17.22 22.65 7.52
C VAL A 268 -18.25 22.88 6.40
N PRO A 269 -18.40 24.10 5.85
CA PRO A 269 -19.32 24.37 4.75
C PRO A 269 -18.93 23.61 3.48
N VAL A 270 -19.95 23.02 2.82
CA VAL A 270 -19.83 22.34 1.53
C VAL A 270 -20.63 23.11 0.49
N MET A 271 -19.98 23.51 -0.59
CA MET A 271 -20.58 24.15 -1.74
C MET A 271 -20.90 23.10 -2.80
N THR A 272 -22.10 23.20 -3.37
CA THR A 272 -22.67 22.20 -4.27
C THR A 272 -23.43 22.90 -5.40
N ALA A 273 -23.34 22.37 -6.61
CA ALA A 273 -24.17 22.75 -7.75
C ALA A 273 -25.24 21.67 -8.03
N PRO A 274 -26.27 21.96 -8.84
CA PRO A 274 -27.17 20.93 -9.36
C PRO A 274 -26.44 19.79 -10.07
N GLU A 275 -27.02 18.59 -10.08
CA GLU A 275 -26.43 17.43 -10.77
C GLU A 275 -26.21 17.72 -12.26
N GLY A 276 -25.03 17.34 -12.77
CA GLY A 276 -24.61 17.62 -14.15
C GLY A 276 -24.18 19.06 -14.45
N SER A 277 -24.09 19.93 -13.44
CA SER A 277 -23.50 21.28 -13.60
C SER A 277 -22.00 21.20 -13.91
N ASP A 278 -21.47 22.24 -14.55
CA ASP A 278 -20.04 22.40 -14.78
C ASP A 278 -19.22 22.46 -13.46
N PRO A 279 -18.26 21.53 -13.24
CA PRO A 279 -17.37 21.57 -12.08
C PRO A 279 -16.51 22.84 -11.99
N ALA A 280 -16.10 23.41 -13.13
CA ALA A 280 -15.22 24.58 -13.15
C ALA A 280 -15.93 25.84 -12.64
N SER A 281 -17.18 26.05 -13.05
CA SER A 281 -18.07 27.09 -12.51
C SER A 281 -18.25 26.96 -11.00
N LEU A 282 -18.51 25.75 -10.48
CA LEU A 282 -18.61 25.52 -9.03
C LEU A 282 -17.29 25.80 -8.30
N ALA A 283 -16.15 25.44 -8.88
CA ALA A 283 -14.84 25.74 -8.33
C ALA A 283 -14.54 27.25 -8.29
N PHE A 284 -14.94 27.99 -9.33
CA PHE A 284 -14.82 29.44 -9.41
C PHE A 284 -15.66 30.17 -8.33
N ASP A 285 -16.94 29.79 -8.20
CA ASP A 285 -17.81 30.30 -7.15
C ASP A 285 -17.28 29.98 -5.75
N ALA A 286 -16.73 28.77 -5.58
CA ALA A 286 -16.13 28.36 -4.31
C ALA A 286 -14.84 29.11 -3.97
N MET A 287 -13.99 29.41 -4.96
CA MET A 287 -12.81 30.25 -4.76
C MET A 287 -13.19 31.67 -4.36
N THR A 288 -14.18 32.25 -5.03
CA THR A 288 -14.70 33.60 -4.73
C THR A 288 -15.21 33.65 -3.29
N ARG A 289 -16.15 32.76 -2.94
CA ARG A 289 -16.73 32.71 -1.60
C ARG A 289 -15.71 32.38 -0.52
N ALA A 290 -14.80 31.44 -0.74
CA ALA A 290 -13.75 31.11 0.23
C ALA A 290 -12.81 32.29 0.50
N SER A 291 -12.58 33.15 -0.51
CA SER A 291 -11.79 34.37 -0.38
C SER A 291 -12.54 35.45 0.41
N GLU A 292 -13.80 35.73 0.08
CA GLU A 292 -14.67 36.66 0.82
C GLU A 292 -14.86 36.26 2.29
N GLU A 293 -15.01 34.96 2.53
CA GLU A 293 -15.15 34.37 3.86
C GLU A 293 -13.83 34.29 4.64
N GLY A 294 -12.67 34.61 4.04
CA GLY A 294 -11.36 34.56 4.67
C GLY A 294 -10.94 33.14 5.09
N ALA A 295 -11.24 32.13 4.28
CA ALA A 295 -10.87 30.75 4.55
C ALA A 295 -9.35 30.53 4.46
N ASP A 296 -8.82 29.62 5.30
CA ASP A 296 -7.43 29.14 5.20
C ASP A 296 -7.26 28.15 4.05
N LEU A 297 -8.22 27.23 3.86
CA LEU A 297 -8.18 26.19 2.83
C LEU A 297 -9.50 26.06 2.08
N LEU A 298 -9.41 25.82 0.77
CA LEU A 298 -10.50 25.36 -0.08
C LEU A 298 -10.15 23.95 -0.61
N LEU A 299 -10.96 22.95 -0.25
CA LEU A 299 -10.79 21.57 -0.72
C LEU A 299 -11.80 21.27 -1.83
N ILE A 300 -11.35 20.79 -2.98
CA ILE A 300 -12.21 20.54 -4.16
C ILE A 300 -12.19 19.05 -4.49
N ASP A 301 -13.35 18.39 -4.46
CA ASP A 301 -13.53 17.02 -4.99
C ASP A 301 -13.70 17.07 -6.51
N THR A 302 -13.31 16.03 -7.23
CA THR A 302 -13.44 15.96 -8.70
C THR A 302 -14.11 14.65 -9.13
N ALA A 303 -14.63 14.61 -10.36
CA ALA A 303 -15.05 13.34 -10.95
C ALA A 303 -13.88 12.33 -10.95
N GLY A 304 -14.22 11.05 -10.72
CA GLY A 304 -13.25 9.94 -10.68
C GLY A 304 -13.26 9.06 -11.92
N ARG A 305 -13.44 9.65 -13.11
CA ARG A 305 -13.42 8.86 -14.36
C ARG A 305 -12.00 8.33 -14.63
N LEU A 306 -11.88 7.39 -15.57
CA LEU A 306 -10.60 6.72 -15.86
C LEU A 306 -9.75 7.58 -16.80
N GLN A 307 -8.44 7.60 -16.58
CA GLN A 307 -7.41 8.44 -17.24
C GLN A 307 -7.28 8.30 -18.77
N ASN A 308 -8.01 7.36 -19.38
CA ASN A 308 -8.07 7.13 -20.83
C ASN A 308 -9.33 7.75 -21.49
N ARG A 309 -9.95 8.73 -20.84
CA ARG A 309 -10.96 9.62 -21.45
C ARG A 309 -10.39 11.03 -21.60
N GLN A 310 -10.42 11.55 -22.83
CA GLN A 310 -10.02 12.94 -23.12
C GLN A 310 -10.85 13.92 -22.29
N ASP A 311 -12.16 13.66 -22.16
CA ASP A 311 -13.10 14.44 -21.36
C ASP A 311 -12.63 14.71 -19.92
N LEU A 312 -11.93 13.76 -19.27
CA LEU A 312 -11.42 13.96 -17.90
C LEU A 312 -10.19 14.88 -17.86
N MET A 313 -9.33 14.81 -18.87
CA MET A 313 -8.18 15.70 -18.98
C MET A 313 -8.63 17.11 -19.35
N GLU A 314 -9.68 17.25 -20.16
CA GLU A 314 -10.33 18.53 -20.45
C GLU A 314 -11.08 19.10 -19.23
N GLU A 315 -11.71 18.27 -18.39
CA GLU A 315 -12.35 18.66 -17.12
C GLU A 315 -11.32 19.19 -16.07
N LEU A 316 -10.03 18.86 -16.24
CA LEU A 316 -8.96 19.18 -15.28
C LEU A 316 -7.93 20.22 -15.79
N ALA A 317 -8.04 20.69 -17.04
CA ALA A 317 -7.06 21.56 -17.70
C ALA A 317 -7.41 23.06 -17.64
#